data_AF-A0A538RFI7-F1
#
_entry.id   AF-A0A538RFI7-F1
#
_cell.length_a   1.000
_cell.length_b   1.000
_cell.length_c   1.000
_cell.angle_alpha   90.00
_cell.angle_beta   90.00
_cell.angle_gamma   90.00
#
_symmetry.space_group_name_H-M   'P 1'
#
loop_
_entity.id
_entity.type
_entity.pdbx_description
1 polymer ?
#
loop_
_entity_poly.entity_id
_entity_poly.type
_entity_poly.pdbx_seq_one_letter_code
_entity_poly.pdbx_strand_id
1 'polypeptide(L)' 'MTDHDDWWGAVDAETVRCLSEHGPMSPDELGKRLGMSEEAAASLVSHLVREGKVRICLVATAA' A
#
# COMPACT_ATOMS: atom_id res chain seq x y z
N MET A 1 -1.57 -16.32 -19.53
CA MET A 1 -2.36 -15.81 -18.39
C MET A 1 -1.48 -14.83 -17.65
N THR A 2 -1.16 -13.69 -18.27
CA THR A 2 -0.01 -12.86 -17.84
C THR A 2 -0.46 -11.45 -17.44
N ASP A 3 -1.57 -10.95 -17.99
CA ASP A 3 -2.05 -9.59 -17.74
C ASP A 3 -2.47 -9.31 -16.29
N HIS A 4 -2.97 -10.32 -15.56
CA HIS A 4 -3.45 -10.12 -14.18
C HIS A 4 -2.31 -9.97 -13.18
N ASP A 5 -1.27 -10.79 -13.31
CA ASP A 5 -0.10 -10.72 -12.43
C ASP A 5 0.72 -9.46 -12.69
N ASP A 6 0.81 -9.02 -13.95
CA ASP A 6 1.47 -7.76 -14.32
C ASP A 6 0.73 -6.54 -13.75
N TRP A 7 -0.60 -6.56 -13.73
CA TRP A 7 -1.40 -5.49 -13.13
C TRP A 7 -1.19 -5.39 -11.62
N TRP A 8 -1.18 -6.52 -10.90
CA TRP A 8 -0.89 -6.52 -9.46
C TRP A 8 0.53 -6.07 -9.15
N GLY A 9 1.51 -6.48 -9.97
CA GLY A 9 2.89 -6.01 -9.87
C GLY A 9 3.01 -4.49 -10.04
N ALA A 10 2.23 -3.88 -10.94
CA ALA A 10 2.20 -2.44 -11.13
C ALA A 10 1.61 -1.70 -9.92
N VAL A 11 0.54 -2.21 -9.32
CA VAL A 11 -0.07 -1.62 -8.12
C VAL A 11 0.88 -1.68 -6.92
N ASP A 12 1.57 -2.80 -6.74
CA ASP A 12 2.61 -2.96 -5.71
C ASP A 12 3.74 -1.94 -5.90
N ALA A 13 4.27 -1.83 -7.13
CA ALA A 13 5.35 -0.93 -7.47
C ALA A 13 4.97 0.54 -7.24
N GLU A 14 3.76 0.93 -7.65
CA GLU A 14 3.23 2.27 -7.42
C GLU A 14 3.13 2.60 -5.93
N THR A 15 2.67 1.64 -5.12
CA THR A 15 2.53 1.81 -3.67
C THR A 15 3.88 2.02 -3.00
N VAL A 16 4.89 1.21 -3.35
CA VAL A 16 6.26 1.36 -2.82
C VAL A 16 6.86 2.69 -3.24
N ARG A 17 6.62 3.12 -4.49
CA ARG A 17 7.07 4.43 -4.98
C ARG A 17 6.44 5.58 -4.19
N CYS A 18 5.12 5.56 -4.01
CA CYS A 18 4.39 6.57 -3.23
C CYS A 18 4.95 6.71 -1.81
N LEU A 19 5.19 5.59 -1.12
CA LEU A 19 5.77 5.59 0.23
C LEU A 19 7.23 6.07 0.25
N SER A 20 8.01 5.78 -0.80
CA SER A 20 9.41 6.24 -0.91
C SER A 20 9.50 7.74 -1.17
N GLU A 21 8.58 8.31 -1.95
CA GLU A 21 8.57 9.74 -2.31
C GLU A 21 7.99 10.63 -1.20
N HIS A 22 7.06 10.13 -0.41
CA HIS A 22 6.31 10.93 0.56
C HIS A 22 6.54 10.54 2.03
N GLY A 23 7.19 9.41 2.28
CA GLY A 23 7.42 8.88 3.63
C GLY A 23 6.21 8.10 4.21
N PRO A 24 6.31 7.63 5.46
CA PRO A 24 5.24 6.88 6.13
C PRO A 24 3.96 7.72 6.27
N MET A 25 2.81 7.08 6.07
CA MET A 25 1.49 7.71 6.16
C MET A 25 0.40 6.71 6.58
N SER A 26 -0.77 7.22 6.95
CA SER A 26 -1.93 6.38 7.27
C SER A 26 -2.51 5.69 6.02
N PRO A 27 -3.28 4.58 6.19
CA PRO A 27 -3.97 3.94 5.08
C PRO A 27 -4.93 4.86 4.33
N ASP A 28 -5.62 5.79 5.01
CA ASP A 28 -6.49 6.78 4.38
C ASP A 28 -5.72 7.76 3.47
N GLU A 29 -4.60 8.30 3.96
CA GLU A 29 -3.72 9.17 3.17
C GLU A 29 -3.13 8.43 1.96
N LEU A 30 -2.72 7.18 2.14
CA LEU A 30 -2.21 6.33 1.07
C LEU A 30 -3.30 6.07 0.02
N GLY A 31 -4.51 5.71 0.46
CA GLY A 31 -5.66 5.47 -0.41
C GLY A 31 -6.00 6.69 -1.26
N LYS A 32 -6.04 7.88 -0.65
CA LYS A 32 -6.26 9.15 -1.35
C LYS A 32 -5.23 9.43 -2.44
N ARG A 33 -3.94 9.12 -2.19
CA ARG A 33 -2.87 9.30 -3.18
C ARG A 33 -2.94 8.31 -4.33
N LEU A 34 -3.36 7.08 -4.05
CA LEU A 34 -3.42 6.00 -5.03
C LEU A 34 -4.80 5.85 -5.70
N GLY A 35 -5.78 6.69 -5.34
CA GLY A 35 -7.13 6.61 -5.89
C GLY A 35 -7.92 5.37 -5.46
N MET A 36 -7.67 4.86 -4.24
CA MET A 36 -8.35 3.69 -3.68
C MET A 36 -8.95 3.99 -2.29
N SER A 37 -9.82 3.12 -1.80
CA SER A 37 -10.37 3.24 -0.46
C SER A 37 -9.32 2.97 0.63
N GLU A 38 -9.56 3.47 1.83
CA GLU A 38 -8.74 3.19 3.01
C GLU A 38 -8.61 1.67 3.27
N GLU A 39 -9.71 0.92 3.16
CA GLU A 39 -9.69 -0.52 3.37
C GLU A 39 -8.87 -1.28 2.32
N ALA A 40 -8.92 -0.85 1.05
CA ALA A 40 -8.10 -1.40 -0.01
C ALA A 40 -6.62 -1.12 0.25
N ALA A 41 -6.29 0.11 0.66
CA ALA A 41 -4.93 0.48 1.03
C ALA A 41 -4.41 -0.33 2.22
N ALA A 42 -5.21 -0.51 3.27
CA ALA A 42 -4.85 -1.32 4.44
C ALA A 42 -4.59 -2.80 4.07
N SER A 43 -5.43 -3.36 3.19
CA SER A 43 -5.28 -4.73 2.68
C SER A 43 -4.01 -4.88 1.84
N LEU A 44 -3.74 -3.92 0.96
CA LEU A 44 -2.56 -3.90 0.11
C LEU A 44 -1.27 -3.77 0.93
N VAL A 45 -1.24 -2.87 1.92
CA VAL A 45 -0.10 -2.74 2.84
C VAL A 45 0.14 -4.06 3.57
N SER A 46 -0.91 -4.71 4.06
CA SER A 46 -0.79 -6.02 4.73
C SER A 46 -0.19 -7.09 3.81
N HIS A 47 -0.54 -7.08 2.52
CA HIS A 47 0.08 -7.93 1.52
C HIS A 47 1.58 -7.60 1.32
N LEU A 48 1.91 -6.33 1.08
CA LEU A 48 3.28 -5.87 0.84
C LEU A 48 4.21 -6.12 2.04
N VAL A 49 3.70 -6.07 3.27
CA VAL A 49 4.45 -6.44 4.48
C VAL A 49 4.79 -7.93 4.46
N ARG A 50 3.84 -8.79 4.09
CA ARG A 50 4.09 -10.24 3.97
C ARG A 50 5.13 -10.56 2.91
N GLU A 51 5.15 -9.79 1.82
CA GLU A 51 6.15 -9.88 0.75
C GLU A 51 7.50 -9.23 1.13
N GLY A 52 7.62 -8.58 2.29
CA GLY A 52 8.83 -7.90 2.74
C GLY A 52 9.17 -6.61 1.99
N LYS A 53 8.22 -6.04 1.25
CA LYS A 53 8.41 -4.83 0.43
C LYS A 53 8.27 -3.53 1.24
N VAL A 54 7.47 -3.55 2.31
CA VAL A 54 7.25 -2.42 3.23
C VAL A 54 7.20 -2.91 4.68
N ARG A 55 7.22 -1.97 5.64
CA ARG A 55 7.19 -2.27 7.09
C ARG A 55 6.18 -1.40 7.84
N ILE A 56 5.41 -2.02 8.75
CA ILE A 56 4.55 -1.31 9.69
C ILE A 56 5.44 -0.79 10.83
N CYS A 57 5.54 0.53 10.96
CA CYS A 57 6.35 1.18 12.00
C CYS A 57 5.51 1.75 13.16
N LEU A 58 4.31 2.24 12.85
CA LEU A 58 3.42 2.92 13.78
C LEU A 58 2.04 2.24 13.69
N VAL A 59 1.42 2.01 14.84
CA VAL A 59 0.07 1.48 14.99
C VAL A 59 -0.58 2.23 16.16
N ALA A 60 -1.85 2.58 16.04
CA ALA A 60 -2.62 3.26 17.07
C ALA A 60 -3.96 2.53 17.30
N THR A 61 -4.64 2.84 18.40
CA THR A 61 -6.02 2.39 18.63
C THR A 61 -6.96 3.08 17.65
N ALA A 62 -7.97 2.36 17.15
CA ALA A 62 -9.08 2.99 16.44
C ALA A 62 -9.81 3.95 17.39
N ALA A 63 -10.09 5.16 16.91
CA ALA A 63 -10.86 6.17 17.63
C ALA A 63 -12.37 5.98 17.40
#